data_AF-A0A1M6UJF1-F1
#
_entry.id   AF-A0A1M6UJF1-F1
#
_cell.length_a   1.000
_cell.length_b   1.000
_cell.length_c   1.000
_cell.angle_alpha   90.00
_cell.angle_beta   90.00
_cell.angle_gamma   90.00
#
_symmetry.space_group_name_H-M   'P 1'
#
loop_
_entity.id
_entity.type
_entity.pdbx_description
1 polymer ?
#
loop_
_entity_poly.entity_id
_entity_poly.type
_entity_poly.pdbx_seq_one_letter_code
_entity_poly.pdbx_strand_id
1 'polypeptide(L)'
;MSVLEVIQEKLNALEEQRKAVLAEIQSEFPAMLKELFNKSEKITSIGWNQYTPYFNDGDECIFSANFDYLIINKTSEEDIDPEENFYDEEIWTSGYTANPNYIKSEGDLIIEFKQLLNSIPEEFFKELFGDHVTVIVESDGNITTEDYSHY
;
A
#
# COMPACT_ATOMS: atom_id res chain seq x y z
N MET A 1 -44.87 6.98 9.35
CA MET A 1 -43.44 6.85 9.65
C MET A 1 -43.12 7.77 10.82
N SER A 2 -42.55 7.24 11.90
CA SER A 2 -42.07 8.03 13.03
C SER A 2 -40.77 8.77 12.67
N VAL A 3 -40.41 9.80 13.44
CA VAL A 3 -39.12 10.50 13.26
C VAL A 3 -37.94 9.53 13.40
N LEU A 4 -38.04 8.56 14.32
CA LEU A 4 -37.03 7.52 14.50
C LEU A 4 -36.87 6.64 13.26
N GLU A 5 -37.97 6.22 12.65
CA GLU A 5 -37.95 5.40 11.43
C GLU A 5 -37.31 6.15 10.25
N VAL A 6 -37.61 7.45 10.11
CA VAL A 6 -36.99 8.30 9.06
C VAL A 6 -35.49 8.46 9.29
N ILE A 7 -35.04 8.64 10.54
CA ILE A 7 -33.61 8.74 10.86
C ILE A 7 -32.90 7.42 10.54
N GLN A 8 -33.47 6.28 10.95
CA GLN A 8 -32.87 4.97 10.69
C GLN A 8 -32.74 4.69 9.19
N GLU A 9 -33.76 5.03 8.40
CA GLU A 9 -33.73 4.89 6.94
C GLU A 9 -32.59 5.71 6.33
N LYS A 10 -32.40 6.95 6.80
CA LYS A 10 -31.31 7.83 6.33
C LYS A 10 -29.92 7.31 6.70
N LEU A 11 -29.75 6.77 7.90
CA LEU A 11 -28.48 6.19 8.36
C LEU A 11 -28.12 4.95 7.54
N ASN A 12 -29.07 4.04 7.32
CA ASN A 12 -28.84 2.84 6.52
C ASN A 12 -28.51 3.20 5.06
N ALA A 13 -29.23 4.16 4.48
CA ALA A 13 -28.94 4.63 3.11
C ALA A 13 -27.53 5.24 3.00
N LEU A 14 -27.09 5.99 4.01
CA LEU A 14 -25.75 6.55 4.06
C LEU A 14 -24.68 5.46 4.17
N GLU A 15 -24.92 4.44 5.00
CA GLU A 15 -24.00 3.31 5.17
C GLU A 15 -23.83 2.51 3.86
N GLU A 16 -24.94 2.20 3.18
CA GLU A 16 -24.91 1.51 1.89
C GLU A 16 -24.19 2.33 0.82
N GLN A 17 -24.42 3.65 0.78
CA GLN A 17 -23.68 4.55 -0.13
C GLN A 17 -22.18 4.55 0.17
N ARG A 18 -21.80 4.65 1.46
CA ARG A 18 -20.39 4.62 1.86
C ARG A 18 -19.73 3.32 1.45
N LYS A 19 -20.37 2.19 1.72
CA LYS A 19 -19.86 0.86 1.36
C LYS A 19 -19.69 0.70 -0.16
N ALA A 20 -20.66 1.17 -0.94
CA ALA A 20 -20.57 1.12 -2.41
C ALA A 20 -19.40 1.96 -2.93
N VAL A 21 -19.23 3.18 -2.42
CA VAL A 21 -18.12 4.07 -2.81
C VAL A 21 -16.77 3.48 -2.39
N LEU A 22 -16.65 2.92 -1.18
CA LEU A 22 -15.41 2.27 -0.74
C LEU A 22 -15.06 1.07 -1.60
N ALA A 23 -16.04 0.22 -1.96
CA ALA A 23 -15.80 -0.93 -2.83
C ALA A 23 -15.37 -0.50 -4.25
N GLU A 24 -15.97 0.56 -4.78
CA GLU A 24 -15.57 1.18 -6.05
C GLU A 24 -14.12 1.66 -5.98
N ILE A 25 -13.78 2.46 -4.97
CA ILE A 25 -12.42 2.97 -4.79
C ILE A 25 -11.43 1.83 -4.59
N GLN A 26 -11.76 0.82 -3.78
CA GLN A 26 -10.89 -0.34 -3.57
C GLN A 26 -10.59 -1.05 -4.90
N SER A 27 -11.59 -1.21 -5.77
CA SER A 27 -11.41 -1.83 -7.08
C SER A 27 -10.60 -0.98 -8.06
N GLU A 28 -10.64 0.34 -7.91
CA GLU A 28 -9.91 1.29 -8.76
C GLU A 28 -8.53 1.66 -8.21
N PHE A 29 -8.26 1.41 -6.93
CA PHE A 29 -7.02 1.79 -6.24
C PHE A 29 -5.75 1.38 -7.01
N PRO A 30 -5.64 0.16 -7.60
CA PRO A 30 -4.46 -0.22 -8.37
C PRO A 30 -4.27 0.63 -9.62
N ALA A 31 -5.36 1.03 -10.26
CA ALA A 31 -5.32 1.92 -11.41
C ALA A 31 -4.81 3.32 -11.04
N MET A 32 -5.03 3.77 -9.81
CA MET A 32 -4.48 5.03 -9.30
C MET A 32 -2.95 4.98 -9.14
N LEU A 33 -2.39 3.79 -8.89
CA LEU A 33 -0.94 3.57 -8.78
C LEU A 33 -0.26 3.23 -10.12
N LYS A 34 -1.05 2.99 -11.18
CA LYS A 34 -0.57 2.51 -12.48
C LYS A 34 0.53 3.39 -13.08
N GLU A 35 0.39 4.71 -12.97
CA GLU A 35 1.41 5.64 -13.49
C GLU A 35 2.76 5.50 -12.78
N LEU A 36 2.78 5.13 -11.49
CA LEU A 36 4.03 4.84 -10.78
C LEU A 36 4.59 3.48 -11.20
N PHE A 37 3.76 2.44 -11.29
CA PHE A 37 4.20 1.14 -11.79
C PHE A 37 4.77 1.22 -13.21
N ASN A 38 4.18 2.01 -14.11
CA ASN A 38 4.68 2.18 -15.49
C ASN A 38 6.07 2.83 -15.57
N LYS A 39 6.58 3.44 -14.49
CA LYS A 39 7.94 4.02 -14.45
C LYS A 39 9.04 2.96 -14.28
N SER A 40 8.68 1.72 -13.97
CA SER A 40 9.64 0.64 -13.74
C SER A 40 9.12 -0.69 -14.28
N GLU A 41 9.99 -1.44 -14.95
CA GLU A 41 9.70 -2.82 -15.37
C GLU A 41 9.95 -3.85 -14.26
N LYS A 42 10.56 -3.46 -13.13
CA LYS A 42 10.99 -4.36 -12.06
C LYS A 42 10.08 -4.39 -10.84
N ILE A 43 9.59 -3.23 -10.42
CA ILE A 43 8.61 -3.12 -9.35
C ILE A 43 7.27 -3.61 -9.90
N THR A 44 6.93 -4.85 -9.58
CA THR A 44 5.70 -5.53 -10.00
C THR A 44 4.66 -5.58 -8.88
N SER A 45 5.07 -5.33 -7.64
CA SER A 45 4.15 -5.14 -6.52
C SER A 45 4.73 -4.24 -5.45
N ILE A 46 3.84 -3.55 -4.75
CA ILE A 46 4.13 -2.84 -3.50
C ILE A 46 3.19 -3.39 -2.42
N GLY A 47 3.63 -3.37 -1.17
CA GLY A 47 2.80 -3.72 -0.04
C GLY A 47 3.23 -3.01 1.23
N TRP A 48 2.37 -3.06 2.24
CA TRP A 48 2.59 -2.47 3.55
C TRP A 48 1.79 -3.23 4.60
N ASN A 49 2.19 -3.08 5.86
CA ASN A 49 1.45 -3.62 7.00
C ASN A 49 0.58 -2.50 7.58
N GLN A 50 -0.68 -2.80 7.89
CA GLN A 50 -1.55 -1.85 8.60
C GLN A 50 -2.23 -2.52 9.78
N TYR A 51 -2.11 -1.91 10.95
CA TYR A 51 -2.60 -2.48 12.19
C TYR A 51 -2.77 -1.43 13.29
N THR A 52 -3.69 -1.69 14.21
CA THR A 52 -3.78 -1.03 15.50
C THR A 52 -2.95 -1.82 16.52
N PRO A 53 -1.82 -1.31 17.04
CA PRO A 53 -0.96 -2.07 17.94
C PRO A 53 -1.69 -2.51 19.20
N TYR A 54 -1.33 -3.67 19.76
CA TYR A 54 -1.81 -4.09 21.07
C TYR A 54 -0.72 -3.86 22.13
N PHE A 55 -0.72 -2.68 22.75
CA PHE A 55 0.14 -2.44 23.90
C PHE A 55 -0.66 -2.63 25.20
N ASN A 56 -0.19 -3.52 26.08
CA ASN A 56 -0.75 -3.67 27.43
C ASN A 56 -0.17 -2.61 28.41
N ASP A 57 0.13 -1.41 27.92
CA ASP A 57 0.76 -0.33 28.70
C ASP A 57 -0.24 0.74 29.16
N GLY A 58 -1.47 0.73 28.63
CA GLY A 58 -2.56 1.63 29.03
C GLY A 58 -2.69 2.88 28.18
N ASP A 59 -1.89 3.04 27.13
CA ASP A 59 -2.05 4.11 26.13
C ASP A 59 -3.10 3.73 25.07
N GLU A 60 -3.74 4.73 24.47
CA GLU A 60 -4.70 4.50 23.38
C GLU A 60 -3.96 3.92 22.17
N CYS A 61 -4.44 2.75 21.72
CA CYS A 61 -3.92 2.11 20.53
C CYS A 61 -4.40 2.87 19.29
N ILE A 62 -3.47 3.38 18.48
CA ILE A 62 -3.76 4.18 17.28
C ILE A 62 -3.43 3.31 16.05
N PHE A 63 -4.36 3.28 15.10
CA PHE A 63 -4.14 2.61 13.82
C PHE A 63 -3.00 3.27 13.04
N SER A 64 -2.18 2.47 12.35
CA SER A 64 -1.22 2.98 11.37
C SER A 64 -1.16 2.11 10.12
N ALA A 65 -1.00 2.74 8.95
CA ALA A 65 -0.69 2.08 7.70
C ALA A 65 0.81 2.29 7.41
N ASN A 66 1.63 1.40 7.94
CA ASN A 66 3.09 1.51 8.08
C ASN A 66 3.83 1.57 6.72
N PHE A 67 3.83 2.75 6.08
CA PHE A 67 4.44 2.99 4.76
C PHE A 67 5.95 3.22 4.82
N ASP A 68 6.54 3.37 6.01
CA ASP A 68 7.97 3.60 6.17
C ASP A 68 8.80 2.39 5.69
N TYR A 69 8.21 1.19 5.77
CA TYR A 69 8.82 -0.08 5.37
C TYR A 69 7.90 -0.78 4.37
N LEU A 70 8.11 -0.52 3.08
CA LEU A 70 7.32 -1.16 2.04
C LEU A 70 7.80 -2.60 1.80
N ILE A 71 6.89 -3.42 1.29
CA ILE A 71 7.17 -4.76 0.76
C ILE A 71 7.21 -4.61 -0.76
N ILE A 72 8.38 -4.74 -1.38
CA ILE A 72 8.54 -4.62 -2.83
C ILE A 72 8.71 -6.01 -3.42
N ASN A 73 7.93 -6.36 -4.44
CA ASN A 73 7.98 -7.69 -5.05
C ASN A 73 7.84 -8.84 -4.04
N LYS A 74 7.02 -8.64 -3.00
CA LYS A 74 6.79 -9.58 -1.88
C LYS A 74 8.02 -9.81 -0.97
N THR A 75 9.01 -8.93 -1.04
CA THR A 75 10.18 -8.89 -0.15
C THR A 75 10.19 -7.57 0.62
N SER A 76 10.44 -7.62 1.94
CA SER A 76 10.60 -6.41 2.77
C SER A 76 11.71 -5.52 2.19
N GLU A 77 11.49 -4.21 2.11
CA GLU A 77 12.50 -3.25 1.66
C GLU A 77 13.83 -3.37 2.42
N GLU A 78 13.77 -3.71 3.71
CA GLU A 78 14.95 -3.92 4.55
C GLU A 78 15.77 -5.16 4.14
N ASP A 79 15.10 -6.14 3.52
CA ASP A 79 15.69 -7.41 3.08
C ASP A 79 16.09 -7.39 1.59
N ILE A 80 15.83 -6.29 0.87
CA ILE A 80 16.21 -6.18 -0.53
C ILE A 80 17.72 -6.00 -0.65
N ASP A 81 18.37 -7.01 -1.21
CA ASP A 81 19.72 -6.87 -1.76
C ASP A 81 19.67 -6.06 -3.07
N PRO A 82 20.29 -4.86 -3.13
CA PRO A 82 20.30 -4.03 -4.34
C PRO A 82 21.04 -4.69 -5.51
N GLU A 83 22.02 -5.57 -5.25
CA GLU A 83 22.83 -6.26 -6.27
C GLU A 83 22.09 -7.46 -6.88
N GLU A 84 21.09 -8.02 -6.21
CA GLU A 84 20.36 -9.21 -6.68
C GLU A 84 18.93 -8.88 -7.17
N ASN A 85 18.23 -7.96 -6.52
CA ASN A 85 16.80 -7.71 -6.80
C ASN A 85 16.57 -6.66 -7.90
N PHE A 86 17.57 -5.80 -8.12
CA PHE A 86 17.45 -4.71 -9.07
C PHE A 86 18.63 -4.66 -10.04
N TYR A 87 19.39 -5.74 -10.24
CA TYR A 87 20.48 -5.80 -11.21
C TYR A 87 20.00 -6.42 -12.53
N ASP A 88 20.41 -5.84 -13.66
CA ASP A 88 20.08 -6.34 -15.00
C ASP A 88 21.39 -6.63 -15.73
N GLU A 89 21.57 -7.91 -16.07
CA GLU A 89 22.75 -8.42 -16.75
C GLU A 89 22.90 -7.86 -18.18
N GLU A 90 21.86 -7.28 -18.81
CA GLU A 90 21.95 -6.70 -20.17
C GLU A 90 22.61 -5.30 -20.22
N ILE A 91 22.93 -4.68 -19.08
CA ILE A 91 23.48 -3.31 -19.02
C ILE A 91 25.00 -3.30 -18.79
N TRP A 92 25.73 -4.25 -19.38
CA TRP A 92 27.21 -4.17 -19.44
C TRP A 92 27.65 -3.21 -20.56
N THR A 93 27.72 -1.91 -20.28
CA THR A 93 28.61 -1.04 -21.06
C THR A 93 30.05 -1.27 -20.60
N SER A 94 30.69 -2.30 -21.17
CA SER A 94 32.13 -2.59 -21.09
C SER A 94 32.78 -2.34 -19.71
N GLY A 95 32.79 -3.38 -18.88
CA GLY A 95 33.92 -3.66 -18.00
C GLY A 95 33.91 -3.11 -16.58
N TYR A 96 33.59 -1.83 -16.32
CA TYR A 96 33.90 -1.26 -14.97
C TYR A 96 33.02 -0.10 -14.47
N THR A 97 31.86 0.19 -15.06
CA THR A 97 30.96 1.23 -14.53
C THR A 97 29.56 0.69 -14.29
N ALA A 98 29.21 0.44 -13.02
CA ALA A 98 27.83 0.33 -12.60
C ALA A 98 27.11 1.63 -12.96
N ASN A 99 25.91 1.55 -13.55
CA ASN A 99 25.10 2.72 -13.84
C ASN A 99 24.59 3.31 -12.51
N PRO A 100 25.10 4.47 -12.04
CA PRO A 100 24.72 5.04 -10.76
C PRO A 100 23.25 5.51 -10.72
N ASN A 101 22.55 5.50 -11.86
CA ASN A 101 21.13 5.85 -11.94
C ASN A 101 20.19 4.67 -11.64
N TYR A 102 20.68 3.43 -11.55
CA TYR A 102 19.81 2.25 -11.55
C TYR A 102 19.23 1.88 -10.16
N ILE A 103 20.00 2.06 -9.09
CA ILE A 103 19.49 2.00 -7.71
C ILE A 103 18.80 3.32 -7.35
N LYS A 104 19.23 4.43 -7.96
CA LYS A 104 18.65 5.74 -7.71
C LYS A 104 17.24 5.88 -8.29
N SER A 105 16.96 5.44 -9.52
CA SER A 105 15.62 5.60 -10.11
C SER A 105 14.56 4.75 -9.42
N GLU A 106 14.87 3.51 -9.05
CA GLU A 106 13.95 2.63 -8.32
C GLU A 106 13.79 3.08 -6.87
N GLY A 107 14.89 3.47 -6.21
CA GLY A 107 14.83 4.08 -4.87
C GLY A 107 14.03 5.37 -4.84
N ASP A 108 14.22 6.26 -5.83
CA ASP A 108 13.45 7.50 -6.00
C ASP A 108 11.96 7.16 -6.24
N LEU A 109 11.66 6.09 -7.01
CA LEU A 109 10.28 5.63 -7.25
C LEU A 109 9.63 5.03 -5.99
N ILE A 110 10.37 4.26 -5.19
CA ILE A 110 9.91 3.75 -3.87
C ILE A 110 9.59 4.94 -2.96
N ILE A 111 10.44 5.98 -2.95
CA ILE A 111 10.17 7.23 -2.21
C ILE A 111 8.90 7.92 -2.74
N GLU A 112 8.69 7.98 -4.06
CA GLU A 112 7.45 8.52 -4.64
C GLU A 112 6.22 7.72 -4.20
N PHE A 113 6.29 6.38 -4.17
CA PHE A 113 5.21 5.54 -3.63
C PHE A 113 4.92 5.87 -2.18
N LYS A 114 5.96 5.95 -1.32
CA LYS A 114 5.80 6.34 0.09
C LYS A 114 5.15 7.70 0.24
N GLN A 115 5.59 8.70 -0.53
CA GLN A 115 5.03 10.04 -0.49
C GLN A 115 3.57 10.07 -0.93
N LEU A 116 3.22 9.34 -1.98
CA LEU A 116 1.84 9.24 -2.45
C LEU A 116 0.96 8.58 -1.39
N LEU A 117 1.37 7.44 -0.84
CA LEU A 117 0.60 6.71 0.18
C LEU A 117 0.43 7.54 1.45
N ASN A 118 1.50 8.18 1.94
CA ASN A 118 1.44 9.09 3.10
C ASN A 118 0.60 10.35 2.86
N SER A 119 0.32 10.72 1.60
CA SER A 119 -0.56 11.86 1.30
C SER A 119 -2.04 11.56 1.54
N ILE A 120 -2.38 10.27 1.69
CA ILE A 120 -3.74 9.78 1.92
C ILE A 120 -3.92 9.54 3.43
N PRO A 121 -5.04 9.94 4.06
CA PRO A 121 -5.27 9.71 5.48
C PRO A 121 -5.25 8.23 5.86
N GLU A 122 -4.57 7.84 6.93
CA GLU A 122 -4.45 6.43 7.37
C GLU A 122 -5.82 5.75 7.60
N GLU A 123 -6.78 6.46 8.21
CA GLU A 123 -8.15 5.95 8.42
C GLU A 123 -8.83 5.50 7.12
N PHE A 124 -8.46 6.11 6.00
CA PHE A 124 -8.98 5.71 4.69
C PHE A 124 -8.49 4.31 4.30
N PHE A 125 -7.24 3.98 4.60
CA PHE A 125 -6.70 2.63 4.37
C PHE A 125 -7.34 1.61 5.31
N LYS A 126 -7.65 2.00 6.54
CA LYS A 126 -8.41 1.15 7.48
C LYS A 126 -9.79 0.81 6.92
N GLU A 127 -10.49 1.79 6.35
CA GLU A 127 -11.80 1.59 5.72
C GLU A 127 -11.73 0.74 4.45
N LEU A 128 -10.69 0.91 3.63
CA LEU A 128 -10.53 0.18 2.38
C LEU A 128 -10.07 -1.26 2.57
N PHE A 129 -9.09 -1.49 3.44
CA PHE A 129 -8.38 -2.77 3.51
C PHE A 129 -8.50 -3.48 4.86
N GLY A 130 -9.05 -2.81 5.88
CA GLY A 130 -9.28 -3.38 7.20
C GLY A 130 -8.17 -3.08 8.21
N ASP A 131 -8.07 -3.89 9.24
CA ASP A 131 -7.11 -3.74 10.34
C ASP A 131 -6.40 -5.08 10.53
N HIS A 132 -5.15 -5.05 11.01
CA HIS A 132 -4.30 -6.25 11.17
C HIS A 132 -4.08 -7.03 9.88
N VAL A 133 -3.72 -6.32 8.80
CA VAL A 133 -3.46 -6.94 7.50
C VAL A 133 -2.18 -6.43 6.86
N THR A 134 -1.57 -7.28 6.04
CA THR A 134 -0.62 -6.90 5.02
C THR A 134 -1.40 -6.68 3.73
N VAL A 135 -1.30 -5.48 3.15
CA VAL A 135 -1.89 -5.17 1.84
C VAL A 135 -0.81 -5.29 0.79
N ILE A 136 -1.10 -5.98 -0.32
CA ILE A 136 -0.22 -6.08 -1.49
C ILE A 136 -1.01 -5.65 -2.72
N VAL A 137 -0.47 -4.71 -3.48
CA VAL A 137 -1.01 -4.23 -4.75
C VAL A 137 -0.04 -4.63 -5.85
N GLU A 138 -0.52 -5.37 -6.85
CA GLU A 138 0.25 -5.81 -8.00
C GLU A 138 0.05 -4.84 -9.19
N SER A 139 1.07 -4.70 -10.03
CA SER A 139 1.08 -3.80 -11.19
C SER A 139 0.04 -4.16 -12.26
N ASP A 140 -0.45 -5.41 -12.25
CA ASP A 140 -1.49 -5.90 -13.15
C ASP A 140 -2.92 -5.54 -12.69
N GLY A 141 -3.05 -4.95 -11.50
CA GLY A 141 -4.31 -4.50 -10.94
C GLY A 141 -4.87 -5.39 -9.83
N ASN A 142 -4.18 -6.45 -9.42
CA ASN A 142 -4.64 -7.27 -8.30
C ASN A 142 -4.34 -6.61 -6.95
N ILE A 143 -5.24 -6.81 -5.98
CA ILE A 143 -5.01 -6.50 -4.56
C ILE A 143 -5.21 -7.77 -3.75
N THR A 144 -4.29 -8.05 -2.83
CA THR A 144 -4.45 -9.09 -1.82
C THR A 144 -4.26 -8.50 -0.42
N THR A 145 -5.03 -9.01 0.52
CA THR A 145 -4.87 -8.73 1.96
C THR A 145 -4.60 -10.04 2.67
N GLU A 146 -3.55 -10.09 3.47
CA GLU A 146 -3.16 -11.25 4.27
C GLU A 146 -3.19 -10.89 5.76
N ASP A 147 -3.57 -11.84 6.62
CA ASP A 147 -3.63 -11.60 8.07
C ASP A 147 -2.24 -11.24 8.60
N TYR A 148 -2.14 -10.12 9.33
CA TYR A 148 -0.90 -9.65 9.93
C TYR A 148 -1.05 -9.54 11.44
N SER A 149 -0.21 -10.28 12.16
CA SER A 149 -0.12 -10.21 13.63
C SER A 149 1.25 -9.69 14.03
N HIS A 150 1.29 -8.47 14.57
CA HIS A 150 2.46 -7.99 15.29
C HIS A 150 2.40 -8.57 16.71
N TYR A 151 3.39 -9.41 17.07
CA TYR A 151 3.56 -9.92 18.42
C TYR A 151 4.31 -8.95 19.32
#